data_AF-A0A7X5Q492-F1
#
_entry.id   AF-A0A7X5Q492-F1
#
_cell.length_a   1.000
_cell.length_b   1.000
_cell.length_c   1.000
_cell.angle_alpha   90.00
_cell.angle_beta   90.00
_cell.angle_gamma   90.00
#
_symmetry.space_group_name_H-M   'P 1'
#
loop_
_entity.id
_entity.type
_entity.pdbx_description
1 polymer ?
#
loop_
_entity_poly.entity_id
_entity_poly.type
_entity_poly.pdbx_seq_one_letter_code
_entity_poly.pdbx_strand_id
1 'polypeptide(L)'
;RFSTLWTFLEQEGVEPTNNLAERGLRPFVIARKLSNGSQSEWGMKFSERVMTVVCTLKQQTENVFDYLTRLFYARLENGPAPPIFR
;
A
#
# COMPACT_ATOMS: atom_id res chain seq x y z
N ARG A 1 2.05 11.37 -20.70
CA ARG A 1 2.68 11.02 -19.40
C ARG A 1 2.03 11.73 -18.21
N PHE A 2 1.48 12.94 -18.37
CA PHE A 2 0.86 13.71 -17.27
C PHE A 2 -0.64 13.93 -17.42
N SER A 3 -1.33 13.15 -18.27
CA SER A 3 -2.77 13.33 -18.50
C SER A 3 -3.57 13.19 -17.20
N THR A 4 -3.12 12.34 -16.27
CA THR A 4 -3.77 12.14 -14.96
C THR A 4 -3.48 13.25 -13.94
N LEU A 5 -2.57 14.20 -14.20
CA LEU A 5 -2.36 15.33 -13.29
C LEU A 5 -3.57 16.26 -13.26
N TRP A 6 -4.39 16.24 -14.31
CA TRP A 6 -5.54 17.13 -14.50
C TRP A 6 -6.88 16.44 -14.22
N THR A 7 -6.87 15.23 -13.64
CA THR A 7 -8.11 14.47 -13.37
C THR A 7 -9.12 15.24 -12.51
N PHE A 8 -8.65 16.15 -11.65
CA PHE A 8 -9.53 17.04 -10.86
C PHE A 8 -10.37 18.03 -11.71
N LEU A 9 -9.97 18.29 -12.96
CA LEU A 9 -10.77 19.10 -13.89
C LEU A 9 -11.94 18.32 -14.49
N GLU A 10 -11.83 16.99 -14.55
CA GLU A 10 -12.80 16.10 -15.20
C GLU A 10 -13.67 15.33 -14.19
N GLN A 11 -13.15 15.08 -12.99
CA GLN A 11 -13.79 14.27 -11.96
C GLN A 11 -13.97 15.05 -10.66
N GLU A 12 -15.22 15.32 -10.31
CA GLU A 12 -15.58 15.92 -9.02
C GLU A 12 -15.14 15.02 -7.85
N GLY A 13 -14.63 15.64 -6.78
CA GLY A 13 -14.12 14.95 -5.58
C GLY A 13 -12.64 14.56 -5.63
N VAL A 14 -11.95 14.76 -6.76
CA VAL A 14 -10.49 14.58 -6.85
C VAL A 14 -9.80 15.88 -6.48
N GLU A 15 -8.96 15.84 -5.46
CA GLU A 15 -8.17 16.99 -5.03
C GLU A 15 -7.09 17.36 -6.07
N PRO A 16 -6.81 18.66 -6.31
CA PRO A 16 -5.74 19.10 -7.22
C PRO A 16 -4.34 18.95 -6.60
N THR A 17 -4.17 18.04 -5.62
CA THR A 17 -2.93 17.88 -4.84
C THR A 17 -2.57 16.41 -4.64
N ASN A 18 -1.26 16.14 -4.54
CA ASN A 18 -0.73 14.80 -4.26
C ASN A 18 -0.75 14.42 -2.75
N ASN A 19 -1.38 15.24 -1.91
CA ASN A 19 -1.32 15.12 -0.45
C ASN A 19 -1.79 13.75 0.07
N LEU A 20 -2.79 13.14 -0.59
CA LEU A 20 -3.28 11.82 -0.20
C LEU A 20 -2.20 10.75 -0.37
N ALA A 21 -1.56 10.69 -1.53
CA ALA A 21 -0.51 9.71 -1.80
C ALA A 21 0.72 9.95 -0.92
N GLU A 22 1.15 11.22 -0.77
CA GLU A 22 2.29 11.56 0.09
C GLU A 22 2.06 11.21 1.55
N ARG A 23 0.86 11.47 2.09
CA ARG A 23 0.48 11.05 3.45
C ARG A 23 0.48 9.53 3.59
N GLY A 24 0.01 8.80 2.57
CA GLY A 24 0.05 7.34 2.56
C GLY A 24 1.47 6.77 2.58
N LEU A 25 2.39 7.36 1.81
CA LEU A 25 3.78 6.90 1.71
C LEU A 25 4.68 7.34 2.87
N ARG A 26 4.35 8.45 3.54
CA ARG A 26 5.18 9.05 4.60
C ARG A 26 5.60 8.07 5.71
N PRO A 27 4.72 7.20 6.26
CA PRO A 27 5.13 6.22 7.27
C PRO A 27 6.25 5.29 6.79
N PHE A 28 6.20 4.84 5.52
CA PHE A 28 7.25 3.98 4.97
C PHE A 28 8.56 4.72 4.77
N VAL A 29 8.51 5.95 4.24
CA VAL A 29 9.70 6.78 4.04
C VAL A 29 10.42 7.03 5.37
N ILE A 30 9.66 7.35 6.43
CA ILE A 30 10.19 7.55 7.77
C ILE A 30 10.81 6.24 8.30
N ALA A 31 10.08 5.12 8.22
CA ALA A 31 10.58 3.82 8.68
C ALA A 31 11.88 3.41 7.97
N ARG A 32 11.96 3.58 6.65
CA ARG A 32 13.17 3.31 5.85
C ARG A 32 14.33 4.21 6.29
N LYS A 33 14.07 5.50 6.53
CA LYS A 33 15.11 6.44 6.98
C LYS A 33 15.66 6.09 8.36
N LEU A 34 14.79 5.71 9.31
CA LEU A 34 15.20 5.39 10.68
C LEU A 34 15.90 4.03 10.81
N SER A 35 15.49 3.03 10.02
CA SER A 35 16.05 1.67 10.04
C SER A 35 17.21 1.45 9.06
N ASN A 36 17.53 2.48 8.26
CA ASN A 36 18.41 2.39 7.09
C ASN A 36 17.94 1.39 6.00
N GLY A 37 16.73 0.82 6.14
CA GLY A 37 16.12 -0.10 5.19
C GLY A 37 16.88 -1.42 4.99
N SER A 38 16.28 -2.33 4.23
CA SER A 38 16.98 -3.53 3.76
C SER A 38 17.90 -3.20 2.58
N GLN A 39 19.08 -3.82 2.59
CA GLN A 39 20.07 -3.73 1.51
C GLN A 39 20.01 -4.94 0.55
N SER A 40 19.20 -5.95 0.86
CA SER A 40 19.01 -7.10 -0.03
C SER A 40 17.82 -6.85 -0.97
N GLU A 41 17.92 -7.37 -2.19
CA GLU A 41 16.82 -7.30 -3.16
C GLU A 41 15.54 -7.92 -2.61
N TRP A 42 15.67 -9.06 -1.93
CA TRP A 42 14.55 -9.74 -1.30
C TRP A 42 13.87 -8.88 -0.24
N GLY A 43 14.65 -8.25 0.66
CA GLY A 43 14.09 -7.42 1.72
C GLY A 43 13.46 -6.13 1.19
N MET A 44 14.03 -5.54 0.14
CA MET A 44 13.40 -4.41 -0.55
C MET A 44 12.05 -4.79 -1.14
N LYS A 45 11.97 -5.91 -1.88
CA LYS A 45 10.72 -6.43 -2.46
C LYS A 45 9.69 -6.79 -1.38
N PHE A 46 10.14 -7.36 -0.27
CA PHE A 46 9.27 -7.68 0.85
C PHE A 46 8.64 -6.41 1.44
N SER A 47 9.47 -5.42 1.78
CA SER A 47 8.98 -4.15 2.33
C SER A 47 8.07 -3.40 1.36
N GLU A 48 8.42 -3.36 0.06
CA GLU A 48 7.58 -2.79 -1.00
C GLU A 48 6.18 -3.43 -1.00
N ARG A 49 6.11 -4.77 -1.07
CA ARG A 49 4.84 -5.51 -1.14
C ARG A 49 4.01 -5.32 0.12
N VAL A 50 4.60 -5.46 1.30
CA VAL A 50 3.89 -5.28 2.58
C VAL A 50 3.32 -3.87 2.68
N MET A 51 4.10 -2.85 2.31
CA MET A 51 3.62 -1.47 2.35
C MET A 51 2.52 -1.18 1.34
N THR A 52 2.58 -1.75 0.14
CA THR A 52 1.47 -1.70 -0.81
C THR A 52 0.20 -2.26 -0.17
N VAL A 53 0.28 -3.44 0.47
CA VAL A 53 -0.87 -4.04 1.13
C VAL A 53 -1.43 -3.15 2.25
N VAL A 54 -0.56 -2.69 3.14
CA VAL A 54 -0.92 -1.83 4.28
C VAL A 54 -1.57 -0.53 3.81
N CYS A 55 -1.01 0.14 2.80
CA CYS A 55 -1.53 1.40 2.28
C CYS A 55 -2.92 1.22 1.65
N THR A 56 -3.12 0.17 0.84
CA THR A 56 -4.41 -0.12 0.22
C THR A 56 -5.48 -0.43 1.26
N LEU A 57 -5.20 -1.31 2.23
CA LEU A 57 -6.17 -1.66 3.27
C LEU A 57 -6.54 -0.46 4.15
N LYS A 58 -5.58 0.41 4.47
CA LYS A 58 -5.86 1.66 5.21
C LYS A 58 -6.78 2.59 4.43
N GLN A 59 -6.62 2.70 3.11
CA GLN A 59 -7.53 3.49 2.28
C GLN A 59 -8.94 2.90 2.22
N GLN A 60 -9.05 1.57 2.32
CA GLN A 60 -10.33 0.85 2.34
C GLN A 60 -10.96 0.79 3.75
N THR A 61 -10.30 1.34 4.77
CA THR A 61 -10.74 1.26 6.18
C THR A 61 -10.78 -0.18 6.73
N GLU A 62 -9.94 -1.06 6.17
CA GLU A 62 -9.86 -2.47 6.55
C GLU A 62 -8.81 -2.74 7.62
N ASN A 63 -9.05 -3.77 8.44
CA ASN A 63 -8.10 -4.19 9.45
C ASN A 63 -6.92 -4.95 8.81
N VAL A 64 -5.74 -4.32 8.83
CA VAL A 64 -4.51 -4.87 8.26
C VAL A 64 -4.11 -6.20 8.90
N PHE A 65 -4.24 -6.32 10.22
CA PHE A 65 -3.84 -7.53 10.94
C PHE A 65 -4.77 -8.71 10.60
N ASP A 66 -6.08 -8.47 10.54
CA ASP A 66 -7.06 -9.49 10.12
C ASP A 66 -6.76 -9.98 8.70
N TYR A 67 -6.56 -9.06 7.77
CA TYR A 67 -6.23 -9.40 6.38
C TYR A 67 -4.95 -10.24 6.27
N LEU A 68 -3.87 -9.82 6.94
CA LEU A 68 -2.61 -10.56 6.91
C LEU A 68 -2.77 -11.94 7.55
N THR A 69 -3.53 -12.05 8.64
CA THR A 69 -3.84 -13.32 9.29
C THR A 69 -4.53 -14.27 8.31
N ARG A 70 -5.60 -13.80 7.64
CA ARG A 70 -6.33 -14.57 6.61
C ARG A 70 -5.44 -14.95 5.43
N LEU A 71 -4.58 -14.04 4.98
CA LEU A 71 -3.62 -14.30 3.91
C LEU A 71 -2.65 -15.43 4.28
N PHE A 72 -2.12 -15.43 5.49
CA PHE A 72 -1.20 -16.48 5.95
C PHE A 72 -1.92 -17.82 6.13
N TYR A 73 -3.13 -17.85 6.70
CA TYR A 73 -3.93 -19.07 6.78
C TYR A 73 -4.21 -19.66 5.39
N ALA A 74 -4.69 -18.85 4.45
CA ALA A 74 -4.91 -19.30 3.08
C ALA A 74 -3.63 -19.87 2.44
N ARG A 75 -2.48 -19.23 2.68
CA ARG A 75 -1.19 -19.72 2.15
C ARG A 75 -0.78 -21.07 2.75
N LEU A 76 -1.03 -21.29 4.05
CA LEU A 76 -0.73 -22.55 4.73
C LEU A 76 -1.61 -23.69 4.23
N GLU A 77 -2.88 -23.41 3.92
CA GLU A 77 -3.85 -24.37 3.39
C GLU A 77 -3.71 -24.59 1.87
N ASN A 78 -2.74 -23.91 1.21
CA ASN A 78 -2.61 -23.85 -0.25
C ASN A 78 -3.88 -23.34 -0.95
N GLY A 79 -4.67 -22.52 -0.26
CA GLY A 79 -5.85 -21.84 -0.78
C GLY A 79 -5.51 -20.54 -1.51
N PRO A 80 -6.52 -19.92 -2.16
CA PRO A 80 -6.34 -18.64 -2.83
C PRO A 80 -6.13 -17.49 -1.83
N ALA A 81 -5.27 -16.54 -2.19
CA ALA A 81 -5.09 -15.32 -1.38
C ALA A 81 -6.40 -14.50 -1.35
N PRO A 82 -6.75 -13.86 -0.21
CA PRO A 82 -7.87 -12.94 -0.16
C PRO A 82 -7.67 -11.78 -1.14
N PRO A 83 -8.73 -11.26 -1.78
CA PRO A 83 -8.62 -10.13 -2.68
C PRO A 83 -8.28 -8.86 -1.92
N ILE A 84 -7.37 -8.05 -2.47
CA ILE A 84 -6.99 -6.76 -1.90
C ILE A 84 -7.72 -5.57 -2.53
N PHE A 85 -8.12 -5.69 -3.80
CA PHE A 85 -8.91 -4.67 -4.49
C PHE A 85 -10.38 -5.10 -4.46
N ARG A 86 -11.28 -4.13 -4.21
CA ARG A 86 -12.72 -4.30 -4.37
C ARG A 86 -13.15 -3.79 -5.73
#